data_AF-A0AAU4NNJ0-F1
#
_entry.id   AF-A0AAU4NNJ0-F1
#
_cell.length_a   1.000
_cell.length_b   1.000
_cell.length_c   1.000
_cell.angle_alpha   90.00
_cell.angle_beta   90.00
_cell.angle_gamma   90.00
#
_symmetry.space_group_name_H-M   'P 1'
#
loop_
_entity.id
_entity.type
_entity.pdbx_description
1 polymer ?
#
loop_
_entity_poly.entity_id
_entity_poly.type
_entity_poly.pdbx_seq_one_letter_code
_entity_poly.pdbx_strand_id
1 'polypeptide(L)'
;MSAITTLDKSTVLARAQAAINNRTRYVEMLFDAAIGAAAAHSAVADARETAAIADTAFEKAYRDAVAVGWTPAELSAAGLPTSSAPRRPARRSTPRRSRTTPAPTTSDTSTAPDDSASNDQQATA
;
A
#
# COMPACT_ATOMS: atom_id res chain seq x y z
N MET A 1 -14.78 59.49 6.62
CA MET A 1 -15.97 59.09 5.83
C MET A 1 -15.87 57.60 5.59
N SER A 2 -16.68 56.81 6.29
CA SER A 2 -16.65 55.34 6.21
C SER A 2 -17.37 54.88 4.96
N ALA A 3 -16.65 54.26 4.02
CA ALA A 3 -17.26 53.64 2.85
C ALA A 3 -17.98 52.37 3.29
N ILE A 4 -19.32 52.40 3.30
CA ILE A 4 -20.12 51.18 3.32
C ILE A 4 -19.88 50.53 1.96
N THR A 5 -19.03 49.51 1.90
CA THR A 5 -18.98 48.58 0.78
C THR A 5 -20.35 47.92 0.68
N THR A 6 -21.21 48.43 -0.19
CA THR A 6 -22.48 47.79 -0.52
C THR A 6 -22.15 46.43 -1.14
N LEU A 7 -22.34 45.37 -0.35
CA LEU A 7 -22.13 43.99 -0.78
C LEU A 7 -23.16 43.64 -1.86
N ASP A 8 -22.75 43.60 -3.12
CA ASP A 8 -23.62 43.19 -4.22
C ASP A 8 -23.91 41.69 -4.15
N LYS A 9 -25.14 41.37 -3.74
CA LYS A 9 -25.66 40.00 -3.63
C LYS A 9 -25.52 39.22 -4.93
N SER A 10 -25.71 39.86 -6.09
CA SER A 10 -25.68 39.17 -7.39
C SER A 10 -24.28 38.65 -7.72
N THR A 11 -23.26 39.50 -7.51
CA THR A 11 -21.85 39.14 -7.64
C THR A 11 -21.43 38.05 -6.66
N VAL A 12 -21.90 38.09 -5.40
CA VAL A 12 -21.62 37.05 -4.41
C VAL A 12 -22.19 35.69 -4.83
N LEU A 13 -23.44 35.66 -5.31
CA LEU A 13 -24.08 34.44 -5.78
C LEU A 13 -23.40 33.88 -7.03
N ALA A 14 -23.04 34.73 -8.00
CA ALA A 14 -22.32 34.32 -9.20
C ALA A 14 -20.95 33.71 -8.84
N ARG A 15 -20.22 34.32 -7.90
CA ARG A 15 -18.94 33.81 -7.41
C ARG A 15 -19.10 32.48 -6.66
N ALA A 16 -20.14 32.35 -5.83
CA ALA A 16 -20.44 31.11 -5.13
C ALA A 16 -20.75 29.98 -6.12
N GLN A 17 -21.55 30.24 -7.16
CA GLN A 17 -21.86 29.26 -8.19
C GLN A 17 -20.61 28.85 -8.98
N ALA A 18 -19.76 29.80 -9.37
CA ALA A 18 -18.50 29.52 -10.04
C ALA A 18 -17.58 28.65 -9.17
N ALA A 19 -17.51 28.92 -7.86
CA ALA A 19 -16.73 28.12 -6.92
C ALA A 19 -17.28 26.68 -6.79
N ILE A 20 -18.61 26.51 -6.75
CA ILE A 20 -19.24 25.19 -6.73
C ILE A 20 -18.89 24.42 -8.01
N ASN A 21 -19.11 25.00 -9.18
CA ASN A 21 -18.83 24.35 -10.47
C ASN A 21 -17.35 23.97 -10.60
N ASN A 22 -16.44 24.84 -10.15
CA ASN A 22 -15.01 24.58 -10.16
C ASN A 22 -14.65 23.39 -9.25
N ARG A 23 -15.20 23.35 -8.02
CA ARG A 23 -15.00 22.23 -7.09
C ARG A 23 -15.53 20.92 -7.67
N THR A 24 -16.73 20.93 -8.28
CA THR A 24 -17.30 19.75 -8.93
C THR A 24 -16.37 19.20 -10.00
N ARG A 25 -15.85 20.06 -10.90
CA ARG A 25 -14.90 19.65 -11.94
C ARG A 25 -13.62 19.03 -11.34
N TYR A 26 -13.08 19.61 -10.27
CA TYR A 26 -11.89 19.04 -9.64
C TYR A 26 -12.16 17.68 -9.00
N VAL A 27 -13.33 17.49 -8.41
CA VAL A 27 -13.74 16.19 -7.86
C VAL A 27 -13.85 15.14 -8.97
N GLU A 28 -14.47 15.48 -10.10
CA GLU A 28 -14.53 14.59 -11.28
C GLU A 28 -13.13 14.22 -11.78
N MET A 29 -12.25 15.20 -11.94
CA MET A 29 -10.86 14.96 -12.36
C MET A 29 -10.09 14.07 -11.37
N LEU A 30 -10.34 14.20 -10.06
CA LEU A 30 -9.73 13.34 -9.05
C LEU A 30 -10.24 11.90 -9.14
N PHE A 31 -11.52 11.69 -9.42
CA PHE A 31 -12.07 10.35 -9.65
C PHE A 31 -11.44 9.71 -10.89
N ASP A 32 -11.38 10.43 -12.01
CA ASP A 32 -10.76 9.93 -13.23
C ASP A 32 -9.29 9.60 -13.02
N ALA A 33 -8.55 10.48 -12.33
CA ALA A 33 -7.15 10.24 -11.99
C ALA A 33 -6.98 9.05 -11.04
N ALA A 34 -7.86 8.86 -10.05
CA ALA A 34 -7.81 7.73 -9.14
C ALA A 34 -8.08 6.40 -9.87
N ILE A 35 -9.05 6.37 -10.78
CA ILE A 35 -9.33 5.20 -11.62
C ILE A 35 -8.11 4.90 -12.51
N GLY A 36 -7.55 5.92 -13.17
CA GLY A 36 -6.36 5.76 -14.00
C GLY A 36 -5.15 5.25 -13.21
N ALA A 37 -4.93 5.79 -12.01
CA ALA A 37 -3.85 5.34 -11.12
C ALA A 37 -4.04 3.88 -10.68
N ALA A 38 -5.25 3.49 -10.29
CA ALA A 38 -5.54 2.10 -9.90
C ALA A 38 -5.30 1.13 -11.06
N ALA A 39 -5.75 1.47 -12.27
CA ALA A 39 -5.51 0.67 -13.46
C ALA A 39 -4.01 0.52 -13.77
N ALA A 40 -3.26 1.62 -13.71
CA ALA A 40 -1.81 1.61 -13.91
C ALA A 40 -1.08 0.74 -12.86
N HIS A 41 -1.50 0.81 -11.59
CA HIS A 41 -0.93 -0.02 -10.54
C HIS A 41 -1.21 -1.52 -10.77
N SER A 42 -2.42 -1.87 -11.22
CA SER A 42 -2.75 -3.25 -11.59
C SER A 42 -1.85 -3.73 -12.74
N ALA A 43 -1.74 -2.95 -13.81
CA ALA A 43 -0.91 -3.30 -14.96
C ALA A 43 0.58 -3.49 -14.58
N VAL A 44 1.11 -2.67 -13.66
CA VAL A 44 2.47 -2.83 -13.14
C VAL A 44 2.62 -4.10 -12.29
N ALA A 45 1.60 -4.48 -11.52
CA ALA A 45 1.63 -5.72 -10.75
C ALA A 45 1.66 -6.94 -11.70
N ASP A 46 0.80 -6.97 -12.71
CA ASP A 46 0.72 -8.04 -13.71
C ASP A 46 2.03 -8.15 -14.52
N ALA A 47 2.60 -7.01 -14.91
CA ALA A 47 3.88 -6.97 -15.61
C ALA A 47 5.03 -7.48 -14.73
N ARG A 48 5.02 -7.19 -13.43
CA ARG A 48 6.03 -7.71 -12.49
C ARG A 48 5.90 -9.21 -12.29
N GLU A 49 4.68 -9.72 -12.20
CA GLU A 49 4.45 -11.18 -12.12
C GLU A 49 4.93 -11.87 -13.39
N THR A 50 4.57 -11.33 -14.56
CA THR A 50 5.02 -11.86 -15.86
C THR A 50 6.54 -11.84 -15.98
N ALA A 51 7.20 -10.76 -15.58
CA ALA A 51 8.65 -10.66 -15.56
C ALA A 51 9.28 -11.70 -14.62
N ALA A 52 8.72 -11.89 -13.41
CA ALA A 52 9.20 -12.90 -12.47
C ALA A 52 9.05 -14.33 -13.04
N ILE A 53 7.95 -14.63 -13.73
CA ILE A 53 7.77 -15.91 -14.42
C ILE A 53 8.83 -16.08 -15.51
N ALA A 54 9.05 -15.05 -16.34
CA ALA A 54 10.06 -15.07 -17.39
C ALA A 54 11.47 -15.28 -16.84
N ASP A 55 11.83 -14.60 -15.75
CA ASP A 55 13.12 -14.75 -15.05
C ASP A 55 13.29 -16.18 -14.53
N THR A 56 12.24 -16.77 -13.92
CA THR A 56 12.30 -18.14 -13.41
C THR A 56 12.43 -19.17 -14.54
N ALA A 57 11.75 -18.94 -15.67
CA ALA A 57 11.84 -19.78 -16.85
C ALA A 57 13.23 -19.69 -17.49
N PHE A 58 13.79 -18.48 -17.56
CA PHE A 58 15.15 -18.25 -18.05
C PHE A 58 16.19 -18.94 -17.16
N GLU A 59 16.08 -18.79 -15.84
CA GLU A 59 16.97 -19.46 -14.87
C GLU A 59 16.93 -20.98 -15.03
N LYS A 60 15.73 -21.54 -15.22
CA LYS A 60 15.57 -22.98 -15.48
C LYS A 60 16.25 -23.38 -16.79
N ALA A 61 15.98 -22.68 -17.88
CA ALA A 61 16.57 -22.98 -19.19
C ALA A 61 18.10 -22.86 -19.18
N TYR A 62 18.63 -21.86 -18.48
CA TYR A 62 20.08 -21.68 -18.30
C TYR A 62 20.69 -22.87 -17.55
N ARG A 63 20.08 -23.31 -16.44
CA ARG A 63 20.55 -24.50 -15.69
C ARG A 63 20.43 -25.78 -16.49
N ASP A 64 19.37 -25.95 -17.27
CA ASP A 64 19.18 -27.10 -18.15
C ASP A 64 20.27 -27.13 -19.24
N ALA A 65 20.62 -25.99 -19.84
CA ALA A 65 21.71 -25.89 -20.81
C ALA A 65 23.07 -26.29 -20.20
N VAL A 66 23.36 -25.78 -19.00
CA VAL A 66 24.58 -26.16 -18.26
C VAL A 66 24.61 -27.65 -17.93
N ALA A 67 23.47 -28.24 -17.53
CA ALA A 67 23.37 -29.66 -17.24
C ALA A 67 23.64 -30.56 -18.46
N VAL A 68 23.34 -30.07 -19.67
CA VAL A 68 23.61 -30.77 -20.94
C VAL A 68 25.04 -30.52 -21.45
N GLY A 69 25.83 -29.70 -20.75
CA GLY A 69 27.27 -29.51 -21.01
C GLY A 69 27.65 -28.17 -21.60
N TRP A 70 26.71 -27.24 -21.79
CA TRP A 70 27.05 -25.87 -22.21
C TRP A 70 27.78 -25.13 -21.11
N THR A 71 28.87 -24.47 -21.46
CA THR A 71 29.60 -23.61 -20.52
C THR A 71 28.99 -22.20 -20.47
N PRO A 72 29.10 -21.49 -19.34
CA PRO A 72 28.70 -20.08 -19.26
C PRO A 72 29.38 -19.19 -20.31
N ALA A 73 30.62 -19.51 -20.69
CA ALA A 73 31.38 -18.77 -21.70
C ALA A 73 30.77 -18.94 -23.11
N GLU A 74 30.32 -20.15 -23.46
CA GLU A 74 29.65 -20.41 -24.74
C GLU A 74 28.28 -19.74 -24.80
N LEU A 75 27.52 -19.76 -23.70
CA LEU A 75 26.23 -19.06 -23.63
C LEU A 75 26.41 -17.54 -23.76
N SER A 76 27.42 -16.97 -23.11
CA SER A 76 27.79 -15.56 -23.24
C SER A 76 28.25 -15.21 -24.65
N ALA A 77 29.07 -16.06 -25.27
CA ALA A 77 29.50 -15.89 -26.66
C ALA A 77 28.33 -15.98 -27.66
N ALA A 78 27.28 -16.72 -27.33
CA ALA A 78 26.02 -16.76 -28.07
C ALA A 78 25.11 -15.52 -27.83
N GLY A 79 25.55 -14.57 -27.00
CA GLY A 79 24.80 -13.35 -26.68
C GLY A 79 23.71 -13.53 -25.64
N LEU A 80 23.66 -14.68 -24.95
CA LEU A 80 22.73 -14.89 -23.85
C LEU A 80 23.27 -14.24 -22.58
N PRO A 81 22.43 -13.54 -21.81
CA PRO A 81 22.84 -13.00 -20.53
C PRO A 81 23.19 -14.15 -19.59
N THR A 82 24.20 -13.98 -18.76
CA THR A 82 24.41 -14.91 -17.64
C THR A 82 23.26 -14.76 -16.65
N SER A 83 22.70 -15.87 -16.20
CA SER A 83 21.68 -15.86 -15.15
C SER A 83 22.15 -15.02 -13.96
N SER A 84 21.31 -14.07 -13.53
CA SER A 84 21.54 -13.34 -12.30
C SER A 84 21.37 -14.32 -11.15
N ALA A 85 22.46 -14.59 -10.42
CA ALA A 85 22.49 -15.51 -9.28
C ALA A 85 21.23 -15.38 -8.40
N PRO A 86 20.69 -16.51 -7.89
CA PRO A 86 19.41 -16.52 -7.19
C PRO A 86 19.44 -15.51 -6.05
N ARG A 87 18.57 -14.49 -6.16
CA ARG A 87 18.42 -13.44 -5.17
C ARG A 87 17.90 -14.08 -3.89
N ARG A 88 18.83 -14.48 -3.02
CA ARG A 88 18.52 -15.17 -1.76
C ARG A 88 17.48 -14.32 -1.01
N PRO A 89 16.32 -14.88 -0.63
CA PRO A 89 15.27 -14.08 -0.01
C PRO A 89 15.85 -13.42 1.23
N ALA A 90 15.93 -12.09 1.21
CA ALA A 90 16.34 -11.31 2.36
C ALA A 90 15.34 -11.62 3.48
N ARG A 91 15.80 -12.37 4.49
CA ARG A 91 14.99 -12.67 5.68
C ARG A 91 14.49 -11.35 6.23
N ARG A 92 13.18 -11.10 6.08
CA ARG A 92 12.50 -9.96 6.67
C ARG A 92 12.75 -10.04 8.18
N SER A 93 13.61 -9.17 8.69
CA SER A 93 13.81 -9.00 10.13
C SER A 93 12.44 -8.64 10.71
N THR A 94 11.85 -9.57 11.45
CA THR A 94 10.67 -9.30 12.26
C THR A 94 11.08 -8.29 13.34
N PRO A 95 10.37 -7.15 13.48
CA PRO A 95 10.68 -6.20 14.53
C PRO A 95 10.50 -6.90 15.88
N ARG A 96 11.59 -6.97 16.67
CA ARG A 96 11.58 -7.52 18.01
C ARG A 96 10.76 -6.57 18.89
N ARG A 97 9.51 -6.94 19.19
CA ARG A 97 8.60 -6.19 20.06
C ARG A 97 9.27 -6.04 21.44
N SER A 98 9.79 -4.85 21.74
CA SER A 98 10.26 -4.49 23.07
C SER A 98 9.09 -4.60 24.04
N ARG A 99 9.14 -5.58 24.93
CA ARG A 99 8.23 -5.77 26.05
C ARG A 99 8.50 -4.62 27.03
N THR A 100 7.69 -3.56 27.00
CA THR A 100 7.64 -2.57 28.06
C THR A 100 7.08 -3.24 29.32
N THR A 101 7.94 -3.39 30.32
CA THR A 101 7.64 -3.77 31.69
C THR A 101 6.60 -2.79 32.27
N PRO A 102 5.51 -3.26 32.93
CA PRO A 102 4.65 -2.37 33.70
C PRO A 102 5.39 -1.93 34.97
N ALA A 103 5.54 -0.62 35.15
CA ALA A 103 6.04 -0.03 36.40
C ALA A 103 4.92 -0.03 37.46
N PRO A 104 5.24 -0.21 38.76
CA PRO A 104 4.24 -0.26 39.82
C PRO A 104 3.79 1.14 40.28
N THR A 105 2.47 1.26 40.40
CA THR A 105 1.65 1.99 41.38
C THR A 105 2.23 3.22 42.10
N THR A 106 1.57 4.37 41.95
CA THR A 106 1.16 5.19 43.10
C THR A 106 -0.29 5.61 42.94
N SER A 107 -1.03 5.35 44.00
CA SER A 107 -2.45 5.55 44.24
C SER A 107 -2.80 7.02 44.38
N ASP A 108 -3.86 7.47 43.69
CA ASP A 108 -4.75 8.45 44.31
C ASP A 108 -6.22 8.26 43.85
N THR A 109 -7.11 8.58 44.78
CA THR A 109 -8.46 8.04 44.95
C THR A 109 -9.55 8.89 44.28
N SER A 110 -10.45 8.28 43.49
CA SER A 110 -11.87 8.68 43.43
C SER A 110 -12.77 7.73 42.64
N THR A 111 -13.62 7.01 43.40
CA THR A 111 -15.08 6.87 43.20
C THR A 111 -15.65 5.91 42.13
N ALA A 112 -15.85 4.66 42.60
CA ALA A 112 -17.11 3.86 42.58
C ALA A 112 -17.52 3.11 41.28
N PRO A 113 -18.41 2.09 41.36
CA PRO A 113 -17.99 0.69 41.32
C PRO A 113 -18.58 -0.14 40.15
N ASP A 114 -17.95 -1.30 40.02
CA ASP A 114 -18.19 -2.48 39.21
C ASP A 114 -19.65 -2.95 39.10
N ASP A 115 -20.05 -3.42 37.90
CA ASP A 115 -20.98 -4.55 37.77
C ASP A 115 -20.77 -5.24 36.42
N SER A 116 -19.70 -6.02 36.34
CA SER A 116 -19.53 -7.07 35.33
C SER A 116 -20.20 -8.35 35.82
N ALA A 117 -21.39 -8.67 35.33
CA ALA A 117 -21.95 -10.01 35.43
C ALA A 117 -21.81 -10.75 34.09
N SER A 118 -20.67 -11.42 33.94
CA SER A 118 -20.52 -12.58 33.06
C SER A 118 -21.46 -13.68 33.54
N ASN A 119 -22.27 -14.23 32.63
CA ASN A 119 -22.91 -15.52 32.88
C ASN A 119 -22.89 -16.35 31.59
N ASP A 120 -21.75 -16.96 31.32
CA ASP A 120 -21.66 -18.21 30.57
C ASP A 120 -21.73 -19.34 31.61
N GLN A 121 -22.87 -20.04 31.67
CA GLN A 121 -22.93 -21.38 32.23
C GLN A 121 -23.36 -22.38 31.15
N GLN A 122 -22.59 -23.45 31.15
CA GLN A 122 -22.57 -24.60 30.27
C GLN A 122 -23.89 -25.40 30.23
N ALA A 123 -24.14 -25.97 29.05
CA ALA A 123 -24.56 -27.35 28.77
C ALA A 123 -25.45 -28.09 29.79
N THR A 124 -26.56 -28.69 29.32
CA THR A 124 -26.73 -30.15 29.13
C THR A 124 -28.18 -30.52 28.76
N ALA A 125 -28.30 -31.58 27.96
CA ALA A 125 -29.48 -32.43 27.65
C ALA A 125 -30.56 -31.87 26.70
#